data_AF-A0A8U0QHA4-F1
#
_entry.id   AF-A0A8U0QHA4-F1
#
_cell.length_a   1.000
_cell.length_b   1.000
_cell.length_c   1.000
_cell.angle_alpha   90.00
_cell.angle_beta   90.00
_cell.angle_gamma   90.00
#
_symmetry.space_group_name_H-M   'P 1'
#
loop_
_entity.id
_entity.type
_entity.pdbx_description
1 polymer ?
#
loop_
_entity_poly.entity_id
_entity_poly.type
_entity_poly.pdbx_seq_one_letter_code
_entity_poly.pdbx_strand_id
1 'polypeptide(L)'
;MSTDWTPTLWSECFEEMLDEELDSSDQWAFHFNYGLAEALTEEERRRGWRVYSHCANGRFQCGECSKTWWSARVVLVFRYRLRDTTARGTVLMRPYGQACKRCREEFELPGFSQDEVEEALLGLFGKIKKNCYDEDEEDDEEDEEEDDEEEEEDEEEEEEEEEEEEEDGSEKVSRRPHEKALCEACRLGICCQE
;
A
#
# COMPACT_ATOMS: atom_id res chain seq x y z
N MET A 1 16.08 -11.89 5.36
CA MET A 1 16.05 -10.80 4.36
C MET A 1 16.29 -9.47 5.06
N SER A 2 16.95 -8.49 4.43
CA SER A 2 17.09 -7.16 5.05
C SER A 2 15.71 -6.49 5.15
N THR A 3 15.47 -5.77 6.23
CA THR A 3 14.18 -5.09 6.48
C THR A 3 14.37 -3.58 6.44
N ASP A 4 15.31 -3.14 5.62
CA ASP A 4 15.60 -1.74 5.36
C ASP A 4 14.63 -1.20 4.32
N TRP A 5 14.45 0.12 4.30
CA TRP A 5 13.72 0.79 3.23
C TRP A 5 14.36 0.48 1.87
N THR A 6 13.60 -0.17 1.00
CA THR A 6 14.05 -0.62 -0.32
C THR A 6 13.10 -0.07 -1.38
N PRO A 7 13.39 1.09 -1.99
CA PRO A 7 12.53 1.67 -3.03
C PRO A 7 12.34 0.76 -4.25
N THR A 8 13.34 -0.03 -4.60
CA THR A 8 13.29 -0.88 -5.80
C THR A 8 12.23 -1.97 -5.69
N LEU A 9 12.07 -2.56 -4.51
CA LEU A 9 11.03 -3.55 -4.22
C LEU A 9 9.64 -3.04 -4.62
N TRP A 10 9.32 -1.80 -4.26
CA TRP A 10 8.03 -1.19 -4.59
C TRP A 10 7.84 -0.97 -6.09
N SER A 11 8.87 -0.50 -6.80
CA SER A 11 8.76 -0.31 -8.25
C SER A 11 8.73 -1.64 -9.01
N GLU A 12 9.50 -2.64 -8.57
CA GLU A 12 9.54 -3.97 -9.17
C GLU A 12 8.19 -4.67 -8.98
N CYS A 13 7.67 -4.75 -7.75
CA CYS A 13 6.34 -5.33 -7.49
C CYS A 13 5.23 -4.58 -8.25
N PHE A 14 5.30 -3.24 -8.33
CA PHE A 14 4.31 -2.48 -9.09
C PHE A 14 4.34 -2.83 -10.58
N GLU A 15 5.51 -2.96 -11.18
CA GLU A 15 5.66 -3.33 -12.60
C GLU A 15 5.22 -4.77 -12.86
N GLU A 16 5.52 -5.70 -11.95
CA GLU A 16 5.16 -7.12 -12.07
C GLU A 16 3.64 -7.33 -12.01
N MET A 17 2.94 -6.63 -11.10
CA MET A 17 1.49 -6.74 -10.93
C MET A 17 0.68 -5.91 -11.94
N LEU A 18 1.32 -4.97 -12.65
CA LEU A 18 0.60 -3.94 -13.41
C LEU A 18 -0.36 -4.51 -14.47
N ASP A 19 0.13 -5.47 -15.26
CA ASP A 19 -0.62 -6.03 -16.38
C ASP A 19 -1.77 -6.92 -15.90
N GLU A 20 -1.55 -7.70 -14.85
CA GLU A 20 -2.56 -8.58 -14.24
C GLU A 20 -3.70 -7.79 -13.58
N GLU A 21 -3.37 -6.71 -12.86
CA GLU A 21 -4.35 -5.98 -12.04
C GLU A 21 -5.17 -4.96 -12.83
N LEU A 22 -4.61 -4.37 -13.89
CA LEU A 22 -5.28 -3.31 -14.66
C LEU A 22 -5.82 -3.76 -16.02
N ASP A 23 -5.30 -4.85 -16.61
CA ASP A 23 -5.63 -5.34 -17.96
C ASP A 23 -5.82 -4.20 -19.00
N SER A 24 -4.89 -3.24 -18.98
CA SER A 24 -4.99 -2.02 -19.79
C SER A 24 -3.76 -1.82 -20.67
N SER A 25 -3.95 -1.18 -21.82
CA SER A 25 -2.83 -0.83 -22.72
C SER A 25 -2.09 0.44 -22.33
N ASP A 26 -2.46 1.08 -21.21
CA ASP A 26 -1.89 2.34 -20.75
C ASP A 26 -0.54 2.14 -20.07
N GLN A 27 0.36 3.10 -20.27
CA GLN A 27 1.65 3.09 -19.59
C GLN A 27 1.57 3.77 -18.24
N TRP A 28 1.94 3.06 -17.18
CA TRP A 28 2.03 3.61 -15.83
C TRP A 28 3.48 3.84 -15.41
N ALA A 29 3.70 4.94 -14.67
CA ALA A 29 4.99 5.25 -14.06
C ALA A 29 4.84 5.38 -12.56
N PHE A 30 5.69 4.70 -11.80
CA PHE A 30 5.71 4.73 -10.34
C PHE A 30 6.93 5.52 -9.83
N HIS A 31 6.70 6.53 -8.99
CA HIS A 31 7.74 7.41 -8.49
C HIS A 31 7.61 7.70 -6.99
N PHE A 32 8.75 7.92 -6.34
CA PHE A 32 8.78 8.38 -4.95
C PHE A 32 8.82 9.89 -4.87
N ASN A 33 8.01 10.46 -3.97
CA ASN A 33 8.08 11.88 -3.64
C ASN A 33 8.01 12.07 -2.12
N TYR A 34 9.17 12.15 -1.47
CA TYR A 34 9.27 12.30 -0.01
C TYR A 34 8.77 13.66 0.51
N GLY A 35 8.49 14.63 -0.37
CA GLY A 35 7.86 15.91 -0.05
C GLY A 35 6.36 15.96 -0.34
N LEU A 36 5.76 14.85 -0.79
CA LEU A 36 4.36 14.77 -1.20
C LEU A 36 3.43 15.10 -0.03
N ALA A 37 2.63 16.16 -0.14
CA ALA A 37 1.56 16.40 0.80
C ALA A 37 0.40 15.43 0.54
N GLU A 38 -0.38 15.08 1.56
CA GLU A 38 -1.62 14.32 1.33
C GLU A 38 -2.65 15.18 0.58
N ALA A 39 -2.89 16.41 1.05
CA ALA A 39 -3.95 17.26 0.50
C ALA A 39 -3.66 17.73 -0.93
N LEU A 40 -4.61 17.47 -1.83
CA LEU A 40 -4.62 18.04 -3.19
C LEU A 40 -5.24 19.42 -3.20
N THR A 41 -4.66 20.32 -3.97
CA THR A 41 -5.29 21.58 -4.37
C THR A 41 -6.41 21.34 -5.38
N GLU A 42 -7.35 22.29 -5.47
CA GLU A 42 -8.42 22.25 -6.49
C GLU A 42 -7.88 22.14 -7.92
N GLU A 43 -6.75 22.80 -8.20
CA GLU A 43 -6.12 22.71 -9.51
C GLU A 43 -5.55 21.31 -9.78
N GLU A 44 -4.96 20.65 -8.78
CA GLU A 44 -4.48 19.28 -8.92
C GLU A 44 -5.64 18.30 -9.15
N ARG A 45 -6.73 18.43 -8.40
CA ARG A 45 -7.95 17.61 -8.59
C ARG A 45 -8.52 17.77 -10.00
N ARG A 46 -8.64 19.02 -10.47
CA ARG A 46 -9.11 19.32 -11.84
C ARG A 46 -8.16 18.77 -12.92
N ARG A 47 -6.90 18.52 -12.59
CA ARG A 47 -5.92 17.86 -13.48
C ARG A 47 -5.91 16.33 -13.33
N GLY A 48 -6.96 15.76 -12.75
CA GLY A 48 -7.17 14.32 -12.60
C GLY A 48 -6.41 13.69 -11.44
N TRP A 49 -5.74 14.46 -10.58
CA TRP A 49 -5.04 13.86 -9.44
C TRP A 49 -6.04 13.37 -8.39
N ARG A 50 -5.77 12.17 -7.88
CA ARG A 50 -6.47 11.50 -6.79
C ARG A 50 -5.48 11.08 -5.71
N VAL A 51 -6.00 10.77 -4.53
CA VAL A 51 -5.20 10.33 -3.37
C VAL A 51 -5.76 9.02 -2.84
N TYR A 52 -4.88 8.10 -2.50
CA TYR A 52 -5.17 6.90 -1.74
C TYR A 52 -4.16 6.80 -0.59
N SER A 53 -4.65 6.47 0.60
CA SER A 53 -3.83 6.28 1.80
C SER A 53 -3.98 4.85 2.30
N HIS A 54 -2.88 4.23 2.69
CA HIS A 54 -2.83 2.86 3.20
C HIS A 54 -2.03 2.80 4.51
N CYS A 55 -2.34 1.83 5.36
CA CYS A 55 -1.61 1.58 6.61
C CYS A 55 -1.03 0.17 6.59
N ALA A 56 0.29 0.07 6.63
CA ALA A 56 1.02 -1.19 6.57
C ALA A 56 1.81 -1.46 7.87
N ASN A 57 2.15 -2.71 8.12
CA ASN A 57 3.17 -3.08 9.08
C ASN A 57 4.55 -2.76 8.50
N GLY A 58 5.44 -2.22 9.33
CA GLY A 58 6.79 -1.89 8.90
C GLY A 58 7.78 -1.91 10.03
N ARG A 59 9.04 -2.10 9.68
CA ARG A 59 10.18 -2.12 10.60
C ARG A 59 11.05 -0.90 10.38
N PHE A 60 11.54 -0.34 11.47
CA PHE A 60 12.44 0.81 11.44
C PHE A 60 13.77 0.44 12.09
N GLN A 61 14.83 1.13 11.67
CA GLN A 61 16.14 1.08 12.28
C GLN A 61 16.69 2.49 12.43
N CYS A 62 17.11 2.86 13.63
CA CYS A 62 17.73 4.15 13.87
C CYS A 62 19.15 4.19 13.29
N GLY A 63 19.45 5.17 12.44
CA GLY A 63 20.78 5.36 11.87
C GLY A 63 21.86 5.69 12.90
N GLU A 64 21.51 6.35 14.00
CA GLU A 64 22.48 6.74 15.04
C GLU A 64 22.75 5.66 16.08
N CYS A 65 21.69 5.08 16.68
CA CYS A 65 21.82 4.17 17.82
C CYS A 65 21.57 2.70 17.47
N SER A 66 21.33 2.41 16.18
CA SER A 66 21.07 1.08 15.60
C SER A 66 19.92 0.30 16.25
N LYS A 67 19.10 0.95 17.09
CA LYS A 67 17.91 0.32 17.64
C LYS A 67 16.89 0.09 16.54
N THR A 68 16.29 -1.08 16.54
CA THR A 68 15.17 -1.42 15.68
C THR A 68 13.86 -1.40 16.44
N TRP A 69 12.76 -1.12 15.74
CA TRP A 69 11.42 -1.25 16.29
C TRP A 69 10.42 -1.55 15.17
N TRP A 70 9.34 -2.22 15.56
CA TRP A 70 8.22 -2.53 14.69
C TRP A 70 7.10 -1.51 14.86
N SER A 71 6.38 -1.25 13.79
CA SER A 71 5.14 -0.49 13.78
C SER A 71 4.10 -1.29 13.04
N ALA A 72 2.91 -1.44 13.62
CA ALA A 72 1.76 -1.99 12.90
C ALA A 72 1.04 -0.94 12.03
N ARG A 73 1.60 0.27 11.96
CA ARG A 73 0.91 1.48 11.49
C ARG A 73 1.90 2.43 10.84
N VAL A 74 2.34 2.07 9.66
CA VAL A 74 3.12 2.93 8.77
C VAL A 74 2.17 3.49 7.72
N VAL A 75 2.06 4.81 7.65
CA VAL A 75 1.16 5.45 6.68
C VAL A 75 1.88 5.59 5.36
N LEU A 76 1.21 5.16 4.29
CA LEU A 76 1.61 5.32 2.90
C LEU A 76 0.58 6.23 2.23
N VAL A 77 1.05 7.22 1.48
CA VAL A 77 0.19 8.04 0.62
C VAL A 77 0.60 7.85 -0.82
N PHE A 78 -0.39 7.57 -1.64
CA PHE A 78 -0.30 7.50 -3.08
C PHE A 78 -1.08 8.66 -3.67
N ARG A 79 -0.47 9.43 -4.56
CA ARG A 79 -1.18 10.30 -5.50
C ARG A 79 -1.10 9.68 -6.88
N TYR A 80 -2.21 9.62 -7.57
CA TYR A 80 -2.24 9.00 -8.88
C TYR A 80 -3.17 9.75 -9.83
N ARG A 81 -2.96 9.53 -11.13
CA ARG A 81 -3.84 10.01 -12.20
C ARG A 81 -3.59 9.22 -13.49
N LEU A 82 -4.62 9.14 -14.32
CA LEU A 82 -4.52 8.80 -15.73
C LEU A 82 -4.65 10.06 -16.59
N ARG A 83 -4.05 10.05 -17.78
CA ARG A 83 -4.20 11.10 -18.79
C ARG A 83 -4.63 10.48 -20.11
N ASP A 84 -5.93 10.51 -20.37
CA ASP A 84 -6.57 9.83 -21.53
C ASP A 84 -5.97 10.30 -22.85
N THR A 85 -5.68 11.61 -22.97
CA THR A 85 -5.06 12.18 -24.18
C THR A 85 -3.71 11.58 -24.58
N THR A 86 -3.03 10.92 -23.63
CA THR A 86 -1.68 10.37 -23.83
C THR A 86 -1.59 8.89 -23.50
N ALA A 87 -2.65 8.26 -23.01
CA ALA A 87 -2.63 6.87 -22.53
C ALA A 87 -1.51 6.62 -21.49
N ARG A 88 -1.36 7.56 -20.55
CA ARG A 88 -0.25 7.56 -19.56
C ARG A 88 -0.71 7.87 -18.15
N GLY A 89 -0.52 6.90 -17.28
CA GLY A 89 -0.73 7.00 -15.84
C GLY A 89 0.51 7.47 -15.09
N THR A 90 0.32 7.98 -13.89
CA THR A 90 1.41 8.35 -12.97
C THR A 90 0.99 8.08 -11.55
N VAL A 91 1.81 7.38 -10.79
CA VAL A 91 1.71 7.20 -9.34
C VAL A 91 2.90 7.89 -8.67
N LEU A 92 2.61 8.69 -7.65
CA LEU A 92 3.57 9.26 -6.72
C LEU A 92 3.31 8.65 -5.35
N MET A 93 4.31 8.03 -4.74
CA MET A 93 4.22 7.38 -3.45
C MET A 93 5.10 8.08 -2.41
N ARG A 94 4.60 8.17 -1.18
CA ARG A 94 5.35 8.64 0.00
C ARG A 94 5.08 7.73 1.19
N PRO A 95 6.10 7.06 1.74
CA PRO A 95 6.03 6.47 3.07
C PRO A 95 6.29 7.55 4.13
N TYR A 96 5.55 7.49 5.24
CA TYR A 96 5.79 8.35 6.40
C TYR A 96 6.62 7.64 7.46
N GLY A 97 7.65 8.34 7.95
CA GLY A 97 8.62 7.79 8.87
C GLY A 97 8.23 7.83 10.34
N GLN A 98 9.06 7.21 11.18
CA GLN A 98 8.97 7.27 12.63
C GLN A 98 10.29 7.66 13.27
N ALA A 99 10.22 8.51 14.31
CA ALA A 99 11.40 8.98 15.01
C ALA A 99 11.84 7.96 16.07
N CYS A 100 13.16 7.79 16.22
CA CYS A 100 13.68 6.95 17.29
C CYS A 100 13.30 7.52 18.67
N LYS A 101 12.73 6.68 19.54
CA LYS A 101 12.35 7.09 20.91
C LYS A 101 13.52 7.63 21.74
N ARG A 102 14.73 7.16 21.47
CA ARG A 102 15.97 7.52 22.20
C ARG A 102 16.59 8.81 21.67
N CYS A 103 16.77 8.92 20.35
CA CYS A 103 17.48 10.06 19.74
C CYS A 103 16.54 11.23 19.43
N ARG A 104 15.31 10.96 18.98
CA ARG A 104 14.24 11.94 18.70
C ARG A 104 14.61 13.06 17.71
N GLU A 105 15.56 12.81 16.82
CA GLU A 105 16.01 13.80 15.82
C GLU A 105 15.15 13.74 14.55
N GLU A 106 15.52 12.89 13.60
CA GLU A 106 14.86 12.75 12.30
C GLU A 106 13.93 11.53 12.25
N PHE A 107 13.08 11.49 11.22
CA PHE A 107 12.22 10.35 10.96
C PHE A 107 12.97 9.31 10.13
N GLU A 108 13.00 8.08 10.62
CA GLU A 108 13.54 6.95 9.88
C GLU A 108 12.48 6.44 8.90
N LEU A 109 12.92 6.01 7.72
CA LEU A 109 12.04 5.36 6.76
C LEU A 109 11.76 3.90 7.16
N PRO A 110 10.54 3.42 6.90
CA PRO A 110 10.14 2.04 7.16
C PRO A 110 10.76 1.09 6.11
N GLY A 111 11.12 -0.13 6.52
CA GLY A 111 11.21 -1.28 5.62
C GLY A 111 9.96 -2.15 5.73
N PHE A 112 9.65 -2.86 4.65
CA PHE A 112 8.45 -3.67 4.46
C PHE A 112 8.84 -5.09 4.03
N SER A 113 8.00 -6.08 4.36
CA SER A 113 8.01 -7.37 3.68
C SER A 113 7.40 -7.23 2.29
N GLN A 114 7.61 -8.23 1.43
CA GLN A 114 7.00 -8.26 0.10
C GLN A 114 5.47 -8.26 0.17
N ASP A 115 4.87 -9.10 1.03
CA ASP A 115 3.41 -9.19 1.20
C ASP A 115 2.77 -7.83 1.58
N GLU A 116 3.44 -7.03 2.42
CA GLU A 116 2.94 -5.69 2.80
C GLU A 116 3.04 -4.69 1.65
N VAL A 117 3.99 -4.88 0.73
CA VAL A 117 4.09 -4.09 -0.50
C VAL A 117 2.95 -4.48 -1.44
N GLU A 118 2.76 -5.77 -1.67
CA GLU A 118 1.72 -6.31 -2.55
C GLU A 118 0.32 -5.89 -2.07
N GLU A 119 -0.01 -6.06 -0.78
CA GLU A 119 -1.31 -5.64 -0.23
C GLU A 119 -1.58 -4.14 -0.43
N ALA A 120 -0.56 -3.31 -0.21
CA ALA A 120 -0.69 -1.86 -0.42
C ALA A 120 -0.90 -1.52 -1.90
N LEU A 121 -0.23 -2.23 -2.81
CA LEU A 121 -0.34 -2.05 -4.25
C LEU A 121 -1.67 -2.57 -4.81
N LEU A 122 -2.17 -3.72 -4.37
CA LEU A 122 -3.51 -4.22 -4.70
C LEU A 122 -4.58 -3.19 -4.34
N GLY A 123 -4.50 -2.64 -3.13
CA GLY A 123 -5.41 -1.56 -2.72
C GLY A 123 -5.29 -0.31 -3.59
N LEU A 124 -4.09 0.02 -4.09
CA LEU A 124 -3.89 1.12 -5.04
C LEU A 124 -4.49 0.79 -6.41
N PHE A 125 -4.26 -0.41 -6.96
CA PHE A 125 -4.80 -0.83 -8.26
C PHE A 125 -6.32 -0.82 -8.27
N GLY A 126 -6.97 -1.35 -7.22
CA GLY A 126 -8.43 -1.24 -7.08
C GLY A 126 -8.93 0.22 -7.07
N LYS A 127 -8.13 1.17 -6.55
CA LYS A 127 -8.44 2.61 -6.62
C LYS A 127 -8.13 3.25 -7.97
N ILE A 128 -7.20 2.70 -8.75
CA ILE A 128 -6.91 3.14 -10.11
C ILE A 128 -8.01 2.64 -11.04
N LYS A 129 -8.31 1.34 -11.03
CA LYS A 129 -9.37 0.69 -11.82
C LYS A 129 -10.69 1.44 -11.69
N LYS A 130 -11.17 1.55 -10.45
CA LYS A 130 -12.42 2.25 -10.12
C LYS A 130 -12.49 3.71 -10.57
N ASN A 131 -11.38 4.45 -10.48
CA ASN A 131 -11.39 5.90 -10.62
C ASN A 131 -10.79 6.41 -11.93
N CYS A 132 -10.29 5.52 -12.78
CA CYS A 132 -9.64 5.87 -14.05
C CYS A 132 -10.17 5.04 -15.22
N TYR A 133 -10.79 3.89 -14.98
CA TYR A 133 -11.31 2.99 -16.01
C TYR A 133 -12.81 2.73 -15.84
N ASP A 134 -13.28 2.51 -14.61
CA ASP A 134 -14.70 2.19 -14.34
C ASP A 134 -15.59 3.44 -14.17
N GLU A 135 -15.06 4.65 -14.34
CA GLU A 135 -15.87 5.88 -14.26
C GLU A 135 -16.80 6.06 -15.47
N ASP A 136 -16.70 5.19 -16.48
CA ASP A 136 -17.52 5.20 -17.70
C ASP A 136 -18.65 4.13 -17.69
N GLU A 137 -18.81 3.34 -16.61
CA GLU A 137 -19.84 2.27 -16.51
C GLU A 137 -21.16 2.71 -15.86
N GLU A 138 -21.36 3.99 -15.54
CA GLU A 138 -22.68 4.52 -15.15
C GLU A 138 -23.55 4.85 -16.38
N ASP A 139 -23.83 3.89 -17.27
CA ASP A 139 -24.95 4.02 -18.23
C ASP A 139 -25.45 2.71 -18.90
N ASP A 140 -25.22 1.52 -18.33
CA ASP A 140 -25.92 0.30 -18.77
C ASP A 140 -26.43 -0.49 -17.55
N GLU A 141 -27.63 -0.13 -17.08
CA GLU A 141 -28.54 -1.12 -16.50
C GLU A 141 -28.82 -2.17 -17.59
N GLU A 142 -28.34 -3.41 -17.46
CA GLU A 142 -29.09 -4.61 -17.91
C GLU A 142 -28.38 -5.93 -17.50
N ASP A 143 -29.19 -6.77 -16.86
CA ASP A 143 -29.11 -8.22 -16.67
C ASP A 143 -28.12 -8.81 -15.66
N GLU A 144 -28.64 -8.91 -14.42
CA GLU A 144 -28.51 -10.08 -13.55
C GLU A 144 -28.72 -11.38 -14.36
N GLU A 145 -27.86 -12.39 -14.16
CA GLU A 145 -28.17 -13.82 -13.90
C GLU A 145 -26.97 -14.73 -14.26
N GLU A 146 -26.72 -15.73 -13.38
CA GLU A 146 -25.92 -16.96 -13.55
C GLU A 146 -24.39 -16.88 -13.40
N ASP A 147 -23.88 -17.30 -12.22
CA ASP A 147 -23.10 -18.55 -12.11
C ASP A 147 -22.98 -18.97 -10.62
N ASP A 148 -23.71 -20.01 -10.24
CA ASP A 148 -23.88 -20.57 -8.88
C ASP A 148 -23.47 -22.07 -8.91
N GLU A 149 -22.39 -22.40 -9.65
CA GLU A 149 -21.94 -23.80 -9.84
C GLU A 149 -20.46 -24.07 -9.48
N GLU A 150 -19.69 -23.09 -8.97
CA GLU A 150 -18.27 -23.30 -8.62
C GLU A 150 -18.00 -23.66 -7.14
N GLU A 151 -19.02 -23.70 -6.26
CA GLU A 151 -18.81 -23.85 -4.80
C GLU A 151 -18.59 -25.29 -4.29
N GLU A 152 -18.67 -26.35 -5.12
CA GLU A 152 -18.65 -27.74 -4.64
C GLU A 152 -17.32 -28.51 -4.89
N GLU A 153 -16.30 -27.89 -5.49
CA GLU A 153 -14.98 -28.54 -5.70
C GLU A 153 -13.89 -28.10 -4.69
N ASP A 154 -14.09 -27.02 -3.93
CA ASP A 154 -13.08 -26.48 -2.98
C ASP A 154 -13.06 -27.16 -1.59
N GLU A 155 -14.13 -27.87 -1.17
CA GLU A 155 -14.21 -28.43 0.19
C GLU A 155 -13.37 -29.72 0.39
N GLU A 156 -12.92 -30.40 -0.67
CA GLU A 156 -12.14 -31.65 -0.54
C GLU A 156 -10.61 -31.43 -0.48
N GLU A 157 -10.10 -30.24 -0.84
CA GLU A 157 -8.66 -29.93 -0.78
C GLU A 157 -8.22 -29.35 0.58
N GLU A 158 -9.14 -28.76 1.37
CA GLU A 158 -8.80 -28.16 2.68
C GLU A 158 -8.51 -29.20 3.80
N GLU A 159 -9.02 -30.43 3.70
CA GLU A 159 -8.84 -31.44 4.78
C GLU A 159 -7.47 -32.16 4.75
N GLU A 160 -6.69 -32.06 3.67
CA GLU A 160 -5.38 -32.74 3.57
C GLU A 160 -4.16 -31.87 3.97
N GLU A 161 -4.31 -30.53 4.10
CA GLU A 161 -3.19 -29.64 4.44
C GLU A 161 -3.05 -29.34 5.96
N GLU A 162 -4.04 -29.68 6.79
CA GLU A 162 -4.01 -29.36 8.23
C GLU A 162 -3.08 -30.27 9.09
N GLU A 163 -2.46 -31.33 8.55
CA GLU A 163 -1.72 -32.31 9.36
C GLU A 163 -0.17 -32.22 9.33
N GLU A 164 0.48 -31.34 8.56
CA GLU A 164 1.96 -31.40 8.42
C GLU A 164 2.82 -30.19 8.84
N GLU A 165 2.31 -29.06 9.35
CA GLU A 165 3.19 -27.98 9.85
C GLU A 165 2.86 -27.44 11.26
N GLU A 166 2.97 -28.32 12.26
CA GLU A 166 3.26 -27.93 13.65
C GLU A 166 4.79 -27.82 13.88
N GLU A 167 5.40 -26.69 13.51
CA GLU A 167 6.46 -26.03 14.30
C GLU A 167 6.88 -24.68 13.66
N ASP A 168 6.23 -23.57 14.03
CA ASP A 168 6.97 -22.33 14.21
C ASP A 168 6.45 -21.62 15.46
N GLY A 169 7.33 -21.50 16.45
CA GLY A 169 7.08 -20.74 17.64
C GLY A 169 6.92 -19.28 17.26
N SER A 170 5.69 -18.85 16.97
CA SER A 170 5.35 -17.45 16.81
C SER A 170 5.67 -16.73 18.11
N GLU A 171 6.88 -16.18 18.18
CA GLU A 171 7.24 -15.18 19.17
C GLU A 171 6.16 -14.11 19.05
N LYS A 172 5.32 -14.00 20.07
CA LYS A 172 4.38 -12.89 20.21
C LYS A 172 5.20 -11.61 20.27
N VAL A 173 5.58 -11.08 19.11
CA VAL A 173 6.29 -9.82 18.97
C VAL A 173 5.31 -8.79 19.50
N SER A 174 5.54 -8.36 20.73
CA SER A 174 4.75 -7.33 21.39
C SER A 174 4.76 -6.09 20.51
N ARG A 175 3.70 -5.93 19.70
CA ARG A 175 3.49 -4.76 18.84
C ARG A 175 3.25 -3.60 19.78
N ARG A 176 4.28 -2.76 19.95
CA ARG A 176 4.24 -1.62 20.87
C ARG A 176 3.09 -0.70 20.47
N PRO A 177 2.37 -0.11 21.44
CA PRO A 177 1.32 0.85 21.15
C PRO A 177 1.88 2.00 20.32
N HIS A 178 1.13 2.41 19.29
CA HIS A 178 1.53 3.48 18.39
C HIS A 178 1.73 4.81 19.14
N GLU A 179 2.95 5.35 19.14
CA GLU A 179 3.28 6.60 19.82
C GLU A 179 3.13 7.79 18.86
N LYS A 180 1.97 8.51 18.91
CA LYS A 180 1.67 9.64 18.02
C LYS A 180 2.79 10.68 17.91
N ALA A 181 3.50 10.95 19.01
CA ALA A 181 4.59 11.94 19.05
C ALA A 181 5.81 11.54 18.20
N LEU A 182 5.97 10.25 17.90
CA LEU A 182 7.06 9.69 17.11
C LEU A 182 6.65 9.40 15.66
N CYS A 183 5.37 9.47 15.31
CA CYS A 183 4.88 9.22 13.95
C CYS A 183 4.80 10.51 13.14
N GLU A 184 5.46 10.56 11.99
CA GLU A 184 5.43 11.71 11.07
C GLU A 184 4.01 12.02 10.61
N ALA A 185 3.25 11.00 10.19
CA ALA A 185 1.88 11.16 9.73
C ALA A 185 0.94 11.69 10.83
N CYS A 186 1.13 11.29 12.11
CA CYS A 186 0.38 11.88 13.22
C CYS A 186 0.67 13.37 13.40
N ARG A 187 1.92 13.80 13.23
CA ARG A 187 2.28 15.24 13.34
C ARG A 187 1.65 16.08 12.24
N LEU A 188 1.31 15.46 11.12
CA LEU A 188 0.65 16.10 9.98
C LEU A 188 -0.87 15.92 10.00
N GLY A 189 -1.43 15.20 10.97
CA GLY A 189 -2.87 14.93 11.06
C GLY A 189 -3.40 13.89 10.06
N ILE A 190 -2.52 13.14 9.42
CA ILE A 190 -2.83 12.18 8.34
C ILE A 190 -3.05 10.77 8.88
N CYS A 191 -2.43 10.45 10.02
CA CYS A 191 -2.58 9.13 10.64
C CYS A 191 -3.93 9.03 11.34
N CYS A 192 -4.92 8.45 10.66
CA CYS A 192 -6.27 8.21 11.18
C CYS A 192 -6.23 7.29 12.41
N GLN A 193 -6.36 7.84 13.61
CA GLN A 193 -6.66 7.06 14.81
C GLN A 193 -8.10 7.33 15.23
N GLU A 194 -8.97 6.35 15.03
CA GLU A 194 -10.03 6.03 15.99
C GLU A 194 -9.77 4.62 16.52
#